data_AF-A0AAU8NCA0-F1
#
_entry.id   AF-A0AAU8NCA0-F1
#
_cell.length_a   1.000
_cell.length_b   1.000
_cell.length_c   1.000
_cell.angle_alpha   90.00
_cell.angle_beta   90.00
_cell.angle_gamma   90.00
#
_symmetry.space_group_name_H-M   'P 1'
#
loop_
_entity.id
_entity.type
_entity.pdbx_description
1 polymer ?
#
loop_
_entity_poly.entity_id
_entity_poly.type
_entity_poly.pdbx_seq_one_letter_code
_entity_poly.pdbx_strand_id
1 'polypeptide(L)'
;MKPMYKVLSSIALAGMIGTVSLAALPSSADAAKAKTEGSTTVTAPAETNKNKKAPAAVVKKVEQTLQKLTNKAYKLDKGSYLEGIGWDFNVLGTPFPSQLLVDLKGNIRSGHIQEDEISYFFEKNKLSYTQENISFEDVNEQDIKAAEEVFGKLDLPMGELNGAVLQHKGNHQILEFMYTNEDYGTWISVDQATHKVVGVNARALADDLFNKGQKAIDEYHKKMKKISIRQLQDSGVAQAELLLGLDLNGHMVKKEALPSDLVTFTKEGEPTVEGHFNSDGVFYSIQIVYN
;
A
#
# COMPACT_ATOMS: atom_id res chain seq x y z
N MET A 1 9.73 -38.51 0.75
CA MET A 1 10.23 -37.73 1.90
C MET A 1 9.52 -36.39 1.86
N LYS A 2 8.75 -36.04 2.89
CA LYS A 2 8.10 -34.72 2.98
C LYS A 2 9.17 -33.69 3.34
N PRO A 3 9.23 -32.50 2.73
CA PRO A 3 10.15 -31.47 3.19
C PRO A 3 9.70 -31.00 4.57
N MET A 4 10.60 -31.08 5.54
CA MET A 4 10.44 -30.47 6.86
C MET A 4 10.60 -28.96 6.69
N TYR A 5 9.51 -28.23 6.87
CA TYR A 5 9.56 -26.78 7.00
C TYR A 5 10.37 -26.42 8.26
N LYS A 6 11.50 -25.75 8.07
CA LYS A 6 12.22 -25.12 9.18
C LYS A 6 11.38 -23.93 9.63
N VAL A 7 10.75 -24.08 10.80
CA VAL A 7 10.14 -22.98 11.54
C VAL A 7 11.25 -22.01 11.95
N LEU A 8 11.46 -20.98 11.14
CA LEU A 8 12.16 -19.77 11.55
C LEU A 8 11.12 -18.83 12.13
N SER A 9 11.27 -18.52 13.42
CA SER A 9 10.49 -17.54 14.16
C SER A 9 10.22 -16.29 13.30
N SER A 10 8.96 -16.16 12.87
CA SER A 10 8.44 -15.10 12.04
C SER A 10 8.51 -13.76 12.77
N ILE A 11 9.47 -12.93 12.38
CA ILE A 11 9.34 -11.48 12.56
C ILE A 11 8.12 -11.10 11.72
N ALA A 12 7.08 -10.56 12.38
CA ALA A 12 5.91 -10.00 11.74
C ALA A 12 6.35 -8.93 10.72
N LEU A 13 6.49 -9.35 9.46
CA LEU A 13 6.69 -8.48 8.33
C LEU A 13 5.30 -7.93 8.00
N ALA A 14 4.90 -6.88 8.71
CA ALA A 14 3.62 -6.23 8.50
C ALA A 14 3.50 -5.86 7.01
N GLY A 15 2.53 -6.49 6.33
CA GLY A 15 2.06 -6.15 4.99
C GLY A 15 1.66 -4.69 4.96
N MET A 16 2.61 -3.83 4.63
CA MET A 16 2.42 -2.40 4.44
C MET A 16 2.21 -2.12 2.96
N ILE A 17 1.06 -2.47 2.37
CA ILE A 17 0.67 -1.82 1.11
C ILE A 17 -0.84 -1.62 1.04
N GLY A 18 -1.38 -0.79 1.94
CA GLY A 18 -2.43 0.13 1.51
C GLY A 18 -1.76 1.21 0.68
N THR A 19 -1.62 0.99 -0.64
CA THR A 19 -1.51 1.99 -1.74
C THR A 19 -0.80 3.33 -1.50
N VAL A 20 0.15 3.45 -0.57
CA VAL A 20 0.90 4.69 -0.39
C VAL A 20 2.01 4.73 -1.44
N SER A 21 1.67 5.31 -2.59
CA SER A 21 2.66 5.85 -3.53
C SER A 21 3.37 7.02 -2.82
N LEU A 22 4.29 6.70 -1.91
CA LEU A 22 5.29 7.63 -1.39
C LEU A 22 6.41 7.64 -2.42
N ALA A 23 6.33 8.59 -3.35
CA ALA A 23 7.54 9.10 -4.00
C ALA A 23 8.59 9.33 -2.90
N ALA A 24 9.75 8.70 -3.06
CA ALA A 24 10.80 8.61 -2.06
C ALA A 24 11.09 9.97 -1.39
N LEU A 25 10.88 10.04 -0.07
CA LEU A 25 11.53 11.06 0.74
C LEU A 25 12.88 10.49 1.16
N PRO A 26 14.03 11.09 0.77
CA PRO A 26 15.32 10.61 1.21
C PRO A 26 15.42 10.72 2.73
N SER A 27 15.88 9.63 3.37
CA SER A 27 16.24 9.68 4.78
C SER A 27 17.46 10.60 4.95
N SER A 28 17.46 11.41 6.02
CA SER A 28 18.47 12.45 6.26
C SER A 28 19.88 11.93 6.60
N ALA A 29 20.17 10.65 6.44
CA ALA A 29 21.48 10.06 6.74
C ALA A 29 22.50 10.27 5.61
N ASP A 30 22.06 10.36 4.35
CA ASP A 30 22.97 10.42 3.19
C ASP A 30 23.33 11.86 2.74
N ALA A 31 22.67 12.88 3.30
CA ALA A 31 22.89 14.29 2.94
C ALA A 31 24.19 14.90 3.52
N ALA A 32 24.93 14.17 4.37
CA ALA A 32 26.09 14.71 5.08
C ALA A 32 27.42 14.66 4.28
N LYS A 33 27.46 14.07 3.07
CA LYS A 33 28.73 13.82 2.36
C LYS A 33 28.96 14.57 1.04
N ALA A 34 28.08 15.48 0.61
CA ALA A 34 28.31 16.25 -0.62
C ALA A 34 28.14 17.76 -0.38
N LYS A 35 29.24 18.45 -0.02
CA LYS A 35 29.31 19.92 0.02
C LYS A 35 30.62 20.41 -0.61
N THR A 36 30.58 20.60 -1.93
CA THR A 36 31.42 21.48 -2.79
C THR A 36 31.04 21.09 -4.24
N GLU A 37 30.53 21.91 -5.16
CA GLU A 37 30.55 23.33 -5.48
C GLU A 37 29.37 23.63 -6.44
N GLY A 38 29.05 24.92 -6.66
CA GLY A 38 28.47 25.38 -7.94
C GLY A 38 26.99 25.75 -7.99
N SER A 39 26.71 27.03 -7.78
CA SER A 39 25.40 27.69 -7.89
C SER A 39 24.75 27.58 -9.28
N THR A 40 23.48 27.18 -9.32
CA THR A 40 22.41 27.83 -10.12
C THR A 40 21.05 27.47 -9.52
N THR A 41 20.19 28.48 -9.39
CA THR A 41 18.87 28.49 -8.76
C THR A 41 17.97 27.31 -9.14
N VAL A 42 17.73 26.43 -8.16
CA VAL A 42 16.67 25.42 -8.15
C VAL A 42 16.04 25.46 -6.75
N THR A 43 14.72 25.53 -6.66
CA THR A 43 13.97 25.47 -5.40
C THR A 43 14.42 24.23 -4.63
N ALA A 44 14.96 24.46 -3.43
CA ALA A 44 15.53 23.43 -2.58
C ALA A 44 14.52 22.30 -2.29
N PRO A 45 14.97 21.05 -2.07
CA PRO A 45 14.11 20.04 -1.46
C PRO A 45 13.60 20.57 -0.13
N ALA A 46 12.30 20.42 0.11
CA ALA A 46 11.59 20.93 1.28
C ALA A 46 12.37 20.64 2.57
N GLU A 47 12.82 21.70 3.24
CA GLU A 47 13.38 21.59 4.58
C GLU A 47 12.27 21.09 5.51
N THR A 48 12.35 19.83 5.92
CA THR A 48 11.55 19.34 7.05
C THR A 48 11.94 20.16 8.27
N ASN A 49 11.12 21.13 8.63
CA ASN A 49 11.30 21.84 9.90
C ASN A 49 10.80 20.92 11.03
N LYS A 50 11.62 19.92 11.35
CA LYS A 50 11.35 18.83 12.32
C LYS A 50 11.01 19.35 13.74
N ASN A 51 11.21 20.64 14.00
CA ASN A 51 10.91 21.27 15.28
C ASN A 51 9.50 21.85 15.38
N LYS A 52 8.76 21.94 14.27
CA LYS A 52 7.36 22.39 14.29
C LYS A 52 6.49 21.22 14.76
N LYS A 53 5.75 21.45 15.85
CA LYS A 53 4.87 20.47 16.50
C LYS A 53 3.42 20.67 16.08
N ALA A 54 2.64 19.60 16.08
CA ALA A 54 1.21 19.69 15.80
C ALA A 54 0.47 20.51 16.88
N PRO A 55 -0.52 21.34 16.50
CA PRO A 55 -1.38 22.01 17.46
C PRO A 55 -2.12 21.01 18.34
N ALA A 56 -2.28 21.30 19.64
CA ALA A 56 -2.98 20.40 20.58
C ALA A 56 -4.42 20.05 20.13
N ALA A 57 -5.11 20.97 19.45
CA ALA A 57 -6.44 20.72 18.89
C ALA A 57 -6.43 19.66 17.78
N VAL A 58 -5.37 19.61 16.95
CA VAL A 58 -5.18 18.59 15.92
C VAL A 58 -4.97 17.23 16.59
N VAL A 59 -4.04 17.15 17.54
CA VAL A 59 -3.77 15.91 18.30
C VAL A 59 -5.05 15.37 18.94
N LYS A 60 -5.78 16.22 19.67
CA LYS A 60 -7.04 15.84 20.33
C LYS A 60 -8.10 15.34 19.35
N LYS A 61 -8.24 15.98 18.19
CA LYS A 61 -9.19 15.55 17.15
C LYS A 61 -8.84 14.16 16.61
N VAL A 62 -7.55 13.89 16.37
CA VAL A 62 -7.10 12.57 15.89
C VAL A 62 -7.35 11.51 16.96
N GLU A 63 -6.99 11.76 18.22
CA GLU A 63 -7.26 10.83 19.34
C GLU A 63 -8.77 10.51 19.46
N GLN A 64 -9.64 11.52 19.35
CA GLN A 64 -11.09 11.34 19.36
C GLN A 64 -11.60 10.53 18.15
N THR A 65 -10.99 10.74 16.98
CA THR A 65 -11.34 10.00 15.77
C THR A 65 -10.97 8.53 15.92
N LEU A 66 -9.76 8.22 16.39
CA LEU A 66 -9.34 6.84 16.65
C LEU A 66 -10.23 6.16 17.68
N GLN A 67 -10.54 6.84 18.80
CA GLN A 67 -11.47 6.32 19.81
C GLN A 67 -12.84 5.95 19.23
N LYS A 68 -13.35 6.74 18.28
CA LYS A 68 -14.61 6.44 17.60
C LYS A 68 -14.49 5.25 16.65
N LEU A 69 -13.35 5.08 15.99
CA LEU A 69 -13.15 4.06 14.96
C LEU A 69 -12.79 2.69 15.55
N THR A 70 -12.07 2.64 16.67
CA THR A 70 -11.59 1.38 17.27
C THR A 70 -12.21 1.08 18.63
N ASN A 71 -12.99 2.00 19.19
CA ASN A 71 -13.43 1.98 20.60
C ASN A 71 -12.27 1.99 21.62
N LYS A 72 -11.05 2.40 21.23
CA LYS A 72 -9.87 2.45 22.10
C LYS A 72 -9.20 3.83 22.17
N ALA A 73 -8.65 4.14 23.34
CA ALA A 73 -7.98 5.41 23.57
C ALA A 73 -6.50 5.30 23.19
N TYR A 74 -6.07 6.11 22.23
CA TYR A 74 -4.66 6.21 21.86
C TYR A 74 -4.05 7.52 22.34
N LYS A 75 -2.72 7.48 22.51
CA LYS A 75 -1.91 8.67 22.74
C LYS A 75 -0.96 8.83 21.58
N LEU A 76 -0.88 10.05 21.05
CA LEU A 76 0.04 10.39 19.98
C LEU A 76 1.24 11.16 20.54
N ASP A 77 2.35 11.08 19.83
CA ASP A 77 3.47 11.98 20.07
C ASP A 77 3.13 13.43 19.62
N LYS A 78 4.16 14.27 19.51
CA LYS A 78 3.99 15.69 19.15
C LYS A 78 3.77 15.92 17.64
N GLY A 79 3.88 14.87 16.83
CA GLY A 79 3.84 14.92 15.37
C GLY A 79 5.06 15.59 14.75
N SER A 80 5.47 15.08 13.59
CA SER A 80 6.50 15.68 12.74
C SER A 80 5.83 16.42 11.58
N TYR A 81 6.17 17.69 11.38
CA TYR A 81 5.61 18.48 10.29
C TYR A 81 6.13 18.03 8.92
N LEU A 82 5.20 17.77 8.00
CA LEU A 82 5.47 17.50 6.59
C LEU A 82 4.91 18.68 5.78
N GLU A 83 5.82 19.46 5.16
CA GLU A 83 5.47 20.70 4.47
C GLU A 83 4.39 20.46 3.40
N GLY A 84 3.32 21.26 3.44
CA GLY A 84 2.19 21.17 2.53
C GLY A 84 1.31 19.91 2.66
N ILE A 85 1.76 18.89 3.39
CA ILE A 85 1.07 17.60 3.52
C ILE A 85 0.29 17.52 4.84
N GLY A 86 0.95 17.83 5.96
CA GLY A 86 0.35 17.68 7.28
C GLY A 86 1.33 17.28 8.37
N TRP A 87 0.96 16.28 9.16
CA TRP A 87 1.65 15.78 10.34
C TRP A 87 1.79 14.27 10.25
N ASP A 88 2.97 13.77 10.57
CA ASP A 88 3.22 12.35 10.79
C ASP A 88 3.33 12.08 12.30
N PHE A 89 2.45 11.24 12.83
CA PHE A 89 2.39 10.91 14.26
C PHE A 89 2.82 9.48 14.50
N ASN A 90 3.62 9.27 15.55
CA ASN A 90 3.74 7.95 16.16
C ASN A 90 2.64 7.77 17.20
N VAL A 91 2.06 6.57 17.25
CA VAL A 91 1.18 6.15 18.33
C VAL A 91 2.02 5.59 19.47
N LEU A 92 1.85 6.16 20.66
CA LEU A 92 2.62 5.82 21.84
C LEU A 92 2.06 4.55 22.49
N GLY A 93 2.97 3.71 23.01
CA GLY A 93 2.60 2.51 23.76
C GLY A 93 2.23 1.30 22.90
N THR A 94 2.48 1.35 21.59
CA THR A 94 2.29 0.21 20.68
C THR A 94 3.61 -0.58 20.52
N PRO A 95 3.56 -1.91 20.34
CA PRO A 95 4.76 -2.77 20.27
C PRO A 95 5.61 -2.59 19.00
N PHE A 96 5.00 -2.11 17.91
CA PHE A 96 5.64 -1.77 16.65
C PHE A 96 5.38 -0.29 16.33
N PRO A 97 6.23 0.42 15.56
CA PRO A 97 5.98 1.81 15.17
C PRO A 97 4.67 1.93 14.40
N SER A 98 3.61 2.26 15.13
CA SER A 98 2.30 2.61 14.59
C SER A 98 2.33 4.07 14.19
N GLN A 99 1.94 4.35 12.95
CA GLN A 99 2.10 5.67 12.34
C GLN A 99 0.83 6.15 11.67
N LEU A 100 0.59 7.45 11.75
CA LEU A 100 -0.59 8.11 11.18
C LEU A 100 -0.17 9.37 10.44
N LEU A 101 -0.48 9.40 9.14
CA LEU A 101 -0.42 10.62 8.34
C LEU A 101 -1.73 11.39 8.49
N VAL A 102 -1.63 12.63 8.93
CA VAL A 102 -2.77 13.49 9.27
C VAL A 102 -2.65 14.81 8.53
N ASP A 103 -3.73 15.30 7.91
CA ASP A 103 -3.73 16.60 7.24
C ASP A 103 -3.64 17.77 8.24
N LEU A 104 -3.46 18.99 7.71
CA LEU A 104 -3.38 20.21 8.54
C LEU A 104 -4.66 20.49 9.37
N LYS A 105 -5.78 19.85 9.02
CA LYS A 105 -7.08 20.00 9.69
C LYS A 105 -7.35 18.88 10.70
N GLY A 106 -6.40 17.97 10.93
CA GLY A 106 -6.56 16.85 11.84
C GLY A 106 -7.43 15.72 11.31
N ASN A 107 -7.49 15.54 9.98
CA ASN A 107 -8.09 14.35 9.37
C ASN A 107 -6.98 13.32 9.09
N ILE A 108 -7.20 12.08 9.51
CA ILE A 108 -6.35 10.94 9.17
C ILE A 108 -6.46 10.72 7.66
N ARG A 109 -5.32 10.82 6.96
CA ARG A 109 -5.20 10.53 5.54
C ARG A 109 -4.97 9.04 5.35
N SER A 110 -3.97 8.50 6.04
CA SER A 110 -3.61 7.09 6.04
C SER A 110 -2.84 6.73 7.30
N GLY A 111 -2.72 5.44 7.59
CA GLY A 111 -1.81 4.95 8.61
C GLY A 111 -2.27 3.62 9.18
N HIS A 112 -1.54 3.12 10.16
CA HIS A 112 -1.90 1.89 10.84
C HIS A 112 -1.54 1.94 12.32
N ILE A 113 -2.25 1.13 13.09
CA ILE A 113 -1.97 0.89 14.50
C ILE A 113 -1.88 -0.62 14.70
N GLN A 114 -0.76 -1.09 15.24
CA GLN A 114 -0.60 -2.49 15.63
C GLN A 114 -0.86 -2.65 17.13
N GLU A 115 -1.74 -3.59 17.47
CA GLU A 115 -2.03 -4.02 18.83
C GLU A 115 -1.99 -5.53 18.89
N ASP A 116 -1.08 -6.07 19.71
CA ASP A 116 -0.92 -7.52 19.87
C ASP A 116 -0.79 -8.20 18.48
N GLU A 117 -1.74 -9.07 18.14
CA GLU A 117 -1.78 -9.84 16.89
C GLU A 117 -2.62 -9.17 15.78
N ILE A 118 -3.24 -8.02 16.05
CA ILE A 118 -4.14 -7.32 15.13
C ILE A 118 -3.57 -5.94 14.75
N SER A 119 -3.60 -5.64 13.46
CA SER A 119 -3.30 -4.32 12.92
C SER A 119 -4.57 -3.66 12.38
N TYR A 120 -4.78 -2.39 12.73
CA TYR A 120 -5.87 -1.54 12.25
C TYR A 120 -5.34 -0.61 11.17
N PHE A 121 -5.95 -0.62 10.00
CA PHE A 121 -5.55 0.24 8.87
C PHE A 121 -6.58 1.34 8.66
N PHE A 122 -6.10 2.58 8.55
CA PHE A 122 -6.93 3.75 8.42
C PHE A 122 -6.70 4.43 7.09
N GLU A 123 -7.78 4.84 6.43
CA GLU A 123 -7.74 5.68 5.25
C GLU A 123 -8.88 6.70 5.28
N LYS A 124 -8.58 7.96 4.96
CA LYS A 124 -9.57 9.04 4.80
C LYS A 124 -10.58 9.11 5.97
N ASN A 125 -10.08 9.13 7.22
CA ASN A 125 -10.86 9.11 8.47
C ASN A 125 -11.77 7.88 8.69
N LYS A 126 -11.50 6.76 8.02
CA LYS A 126 -12.22 5.50 8.22
C LYS A 126 -11.26 4.41 8.67
N LEU A 127 -11.77 3.47 9.47
CA LEU A 127 -11.15 2.17 9.59
C LEU A 127 -11.41 1.44 8.28
N SER A 128 -10.35 1.20 7.50
CA SER A 128 -10.45 0.56 6.19
C SER A 128 -10.58 -0.95 6.35
N TYR A 129 -9.71 -1.54 7.18
CA TYR A 129 -9.73 -2.97 7.49
C TYR A 129 -8.90 -3.25 8.75
N THR A 130 -9.07 -4.44 9.30
CA THR A 130 -8.13 -5.01 10.28
C THR A 130 -7.41 -6.19 9.66
N GLN A 131 -6.23 -6.51 10.18
CA GLN A 131 -5.41 -7.61 9.70
C GLN A 131 -4.80 -8.36 10.87
N GLU A 132 -4.78 -9.68 10.78
CA GLU A 132 -4.08 -10.55 11.73
C GLU A 132 -3.16 -11.54 11.02
N ASN A 133 -2.06 -11.90 11.66
CA ASN A 133 -1.20 -12.97 11.15
C ASN A 133 -1.89 -14.30 11.39
N ILE A 134 -1.76 -15.22 10.44
CA ILE A 134 -2.33 -16.57 10.57
C ILE A 134 -1.27 -17.63 10.28
N SER A 135 -1.43 -18.81 10.86
CA SER A 135 -0.60 -19.96 10.52
C SER A 135 -1.02 -20.53 9.18
N PHE A 136 -0.07 -21.04 8.38
CA PHE A 136 -0.38 -21.78 7.17
C PHE A 136 -1.19 -23.05 7.42
N GLU A 137 -1.10 -23.61 8.64
CA GLU A 137 -1.89 -24.78 9.04
C GLU A 137 -3.39 -24.47 9.13
N ASP A 138 -3.75 -23.20 9.32
CA ASP A 138 -5.13 -22.73 9.43
C ASP A 138 -5.71 -22.29 8.07
N VAL A 139 -4.91 -22.37 7.00
CA VAL A 139 -5.32 -21.96 5.66
C VAL A 139 -5.75 -23.16 4.82
N ASN A 140 -6.85 -23.01 4.10
CA ASN A 140 -7.32 -24.03 3.18
C ASN A 140 -6.36 -24.14 1.98
N GLU A 141 -5.96 -25.37 1.65
CA GLU A 141 -5.09 -25.68 0.51
C GLU A 141 -5.67 -25.15 -0.82
N GLN A 142 -7.00 -25.06 -0.94
CA GLN A 142 -7.66 -24.48 -2.11
C GLN A 142 -7.32 -23.00 -2.31
N ASP A 143 -7.21 -22.21 -1.23
CA ASP A 143 -6.90 -20.78 -1.31
C ASP A 143 -5.45 -20.57 -1.76
N ILE A 144 -4.53 -21.39 -1.24
CA ILE A 144 -3.12 -21.38 -1.64
C ILE A 144 -3.01 -21.74 -3.14
N LYS A 145 -3.70 -22.78 -3.60
CA LYS A 145 -3.70 -23.17 -5.02
C LYS A 145 -4.26 -22.10 -5.92
N ALA A 146 -5.34 -21.42 -5.51
CA ALA A 146 -5.90 -20.31 -6.26
C ALA A 146 -4.89 -19.16 -6.40
N ALA A 147 -4.18 -18.83 -5.32
CA ALA A 147 -3.13 -17.83 -5.34
C ALA A 147 -1.95 -18.23 -6.23
N GLU A 148 -1.44 -19.46 -6.12
CA GLU A 148 -0.35 -19.98 -6.94
C GLU A 148 -0.70 -20.05 -8.44
N GLU A 149 -1.94 -20.41 -8.78
CA GLU A 149 -2.41 -20.43 -10.17
C GLU A 149 -2.38 -19.03 -10.78
N VAL A 150 -2.83 -18.01 -10.04
CA VAL A 150 -2.79 -16.62 -10.52
C VAL A 150 -1.36 -16.08 -10.53
N PHE A 151 -0.51 -16.44 -9.55
CA PHE A 151 0.91 -16.10 -9.60
C PHE A 151 1.50 -16.64 -10.90
N GLY A 152 1.27 -17.91 -11.25
CA GLY A 152 1.81 -18.54 -12.45
C GLY A 152 1.42 -17.88 -13.79
N LYS A 153 0.43 -16.96 -13.78
CA LYS A 153 0.05 -16.13 -14.93
C LYS A 153 0.88 -14.84 -15.05
N LEU A 154 1.61 -14.48 -14.00
CA LEU A 154 2.57 -13.37 -13.99
C LEU A 154 3.86 -13.84 -14.66
N ASP A 155 4.43 -13.00 -15.54
CA ASP A 155 5.76 -13.22 -16.13
C ASP A 155 6.86 -12.86 -15.12
N LEU A 156 6.86 -13.55 -13.97
CA LEU A 156 7.75 -13.31 -12.84
C LEU A 156 8.20 -14.64 -12.23
N PRO A 157 9.45 -14.72 -11.72
CA PRO A 157 9.89 -15.87 -10.95
C PRO A 157 9.06 -16.00 -9.66
N MET A 158 8.42 -17.15 -9.48
CA MET A 158 7.66 -17.43 -8.26
C MET A 158 8.59 -17.50 -7.05
N GLY A 159 8.29 -16.70 -6.03
CA GLY A 159 8.99 -16.73 -4.74
C GLY A 159 8.48 -17.84 -3.82
N GLU A 160 9.12 -18.01 -2.68
CA GLU A 160 8.64 -18.90 -1.63
C GLU A 160 7.47 -18.26 -0.88
N LEU A 161 6.46 -19.06 -0.52
CA LEU A 161 5.37 -18.63 0.35
C LEU A 161 5.92 -18.37 1.76
N ASN A 162 6.03 -17.10 2.14
CA ASN A 162 6.72 -16.65 3.34
C ASN A 162 5.81 -16.00 4.39
N GLY A 163 4.54 -15.75 4.05
CA GLY A 163 3.54 -15.37 5.05
C GLY A 163 2.12 -15.44 4.52
N ALA A 164 1.17 -15.47 5.45
CA ALA A 164 -0.24 -15.27 5.18
C ALA A 164 -0.83 -14.39 6.28
N VAL A 165 -1.77 -13.53 5.89
CA VAL A 165 -2.53 -12.69 6.81
C VAL A 165 -4.01 -12.77 6.48
N LEU A 166 -4.86 -12.61 7.49
CA LEU A 166 -6.30 -12.51 7.34
C LEU A 166 -6.72 -11.05 7.48
N GLN A 167 -7.29 -10.48 6.43
CA GLN A 167 -7.83 -9.13 6.39
C GLN A 167 -9.35 -9.17 6.54
N HIS A 168 -9.89 -8.42 7.50
CA HIS A 168 -11.32 -8.24 7.69
C HIS A 168 -11.76 -6.92 7.04
N LYS A 169 -12.38 -7.01 5.86
CA LYS A 169 -12.84 -5.86 5.05
C LYS A 169 -14.37 -5.83 5.01
N GLY A 170 -14.97 -5.10 5.95
CA GLY A 170 -16.42 -5.10 6.13
C GLY A 170 -16.91 -6.51 6.50
N ASN A 171 -17.74 -7.10 5.64
CA ASN A 171 -18.23 -8.48 5.83
C ASN A 171 -17.37 -9.54 5.10
N HIS A 172 -16.26 -9.13 4.47
CA HIS A 172 -15.37 -10.02 3.73
C HIS A 172 -14.15 -10.39 4.56
N GLN A 173 -13.77 -11.65 4.45
CA GLN A 173 -12.56 -12.22 5.02
C GLN A 173 -11.62 -12.57 3.87
N ILE A 174 -10.52 -11.83 3.76
CA ILE A 174 -9.59 -11.90 2.65
C ILE A 174 -8.25 -12.44 3.17
N LEU A 175 -7.84 -13.60 2.66
CA LEU A 175 -6.50 -14.13 2.87
C LEU A 175 -5.55 -13.43 1.92
N GLU A 176 -4.47 -12.85 2.43
CA GLU A 176 -3.40 -12.32 1.60
C GLU A 176 -2.14 -13.16 1.79
N PHE A 177 -1.69 -13.79 0.71
CA PHE A 177 -0.50 -14.63 0.65
C PHE A 177 0.69 -13.82 0.19
N MET A 178 1.77 -13.87 0.95
CA MET A 178 3.03 -13.21 0.63
C MET A 178 4.04 -14.22 0.08
N TYR A 179 4.35 -14.07 -1.20
CA TYR A 179 5.40 -14.81 -1.89
C TYR A 179 6.60 -13.90 -2.07
N THR A 180 7.78 -14.32 -1.65
CA THR A 180 8.99 -13.48 -1.74
C THR A 180 10.17 -14.25 -2.26
N ASN A 181 11.03 -13.57 -3.01
CA ASN A 181 12.36 -14.03 -3.39
C ASN A 181 13.41 -13.04 -2.88
N GLU A 182 14.66 -13.16 -3.32
CA GLU A 182 15.75 -12.28 -2.87
C GLU A 182 15.52 -10.80 -3.25
N ASP A 183 14.75 -10.53 -4.30
CA ASP A 183 14.64 -9.22 -4.92
C ASP A 183 13.28 -8.53 -4.64
N TYR A 184 12.18 -9.30 -4.61
CA TYR A 184 10.82 -8.76 -4.61
C TYR A 184 9.82 -9.61 -3.84
N GLY A 185 8.73 -8.97 -3.41
CA GLY A 185 7.52 -9.60 -2.91
C GLY A 185 6.36 -9.50 -3.90
N THR A 186 5.52 -10.53 -3.91
CA THR A 186 4.22 -10.56 -4.58
C THR A 186 3.16 -10.99 -3.56
N TRP A 187 2.10 -10.19 -3.45
CA TRP A 187 0.96 -10.45 -2.57
C TRP A 187 -0.25 -10.81 -3.42
N ILE A 188 -0.94 -11.88 -3.04
CA ILE A 188 -2.15 -12.34 -3.73
C ILE A 188 -3.25 -12.51 -2.70
N SER A 189 -4.35 -11.80 -2.92
CA SER A 189 -5.51 -11.75 -2.03
C SER A 189 -6.60 -12.70 -2.53
N VAL A 190 -7.13 -13.55 -1.67
CA VAL A 190 -8.19 -14.53 -1.94
C VAL A 190 -9.35 -14.30 -0.98
N ASP A 191 -10.57 -14.21 -1.50
CA ASP A 191 -11.79 -14.15 -0.67
C ASP A 191 -12.12 -15.55 -0.15
N GLN A 192 -12.08 -15.74 1.17
CA GLN A 192 -12.26 -17.05 1.81
C GLN A 192 -13.61 -17.70 1.54
N ALA A 193 -14.66 -16.91 1.32
CA ALA A 193 -15.99 -17.45 1.09
C ALA A 193 -16.13 -18.04 -0.33
N THR A 194 -15.35 -17.53 -1.28
CA THR A 194 -15.46 -17.90 -2.69
C THR A 194 -14.26 -18.67 -3.23
N HIS A 195 -13.14 -18.66 -2.50
CA HIS A 195 -11.84 -19.19 -2.93
C HIS A 195 -11.33 -18.56 -4.24
N LYS A 196 -11.78 -17.34 -4.55
CA LYS A 196 -11.37 -16.61 -5.75
C LYS A 196 -10.34 -15.55 -5.41
N VAL A 197 -9.39 -15.35 -6.32
CA VAL A 197 -8.44 -14.23 -6.23
C VAL A 197 -9.17 -12.92 -6.48
N VAL A 198 -8.98 -11.97 -5.58
CA VAL A 198 -9.63 -10.66 -5.56
C VAL A 198 -8.64 -9.50 -5.54
N GLY A 199 -7.34 -9.80 -5.44
CA GLY A 199 -6.29 -8.81 -5.49
C GLY A 199 -4.93 -9.43 -5.84
N VAL A 200 -4.13 -8.68 -6.58
CA VAL A 200 -2.72 -9.00 -6.86
C VAL A 200 -1.91 -7.73 -6.68
N ASN A 201 -0.74 -7.86 -6.05
CA ASN A 201 0.27 -6.82 -5.97
C ASN A 201 1.65 -7.46 -6.21
N ALA A 202 2.17 -7.28 -7.42
CA ALA A 202 3.44 -7.81 -7.87
C ALA A 202 4.46 -6.68 -7.96
N ARG A 203 5.13 -6.39 -6.84
CA ARG A 203 5.98 -5.18 -6.71
C ARG A 203 7.14 -5.14 -7.71
N ALA A 204 7.60 -6.30 -8.18
CA ALA A 204 8.62 -6.45 -9.22
C ALA A 204 8.25 -5.75 -10.54
N LEU A 205 6.96 -5.54 -10.82
CA LEU A 205 6.50 -4.85 -12.04
C LEU A 205 6.45 -3.33 -11.89
N ALA A 206 6.63 -2.80 -10.68
CA ALA A 206 6.62 -1.36 -10.45
C ALA A 206 7.95 -0.71 -10.86
N ASP A 207 7.92 0.58 -11.20
CA ASP A 207 9.16 1.32 -11.42
C ASP A 207 9.97 1.43 -10.10
N ASP A 208 11.24 1.03 -10.15
CA ASP A 208 12.19 1.29 -9.07
C ASP A 208 12.67 2.74 -9.13
N LEU A 209 12.09 3.58 -8.28
CA LEU A 209 12.50 4.96 -8.08
C LEU A 209 13.35 5.16 -6.82
N PHE A 210 13.64 4.08 -6.08
CA PHE A 210 14.41 4.19 -4.85
C PHE A 210 15.85 4.60 -5.15
N ASN A 211 16.37 5.55 -4.36
CA ASN A 211 17.70 6.14 -4.53
C ASN A 211 17.99 6.73 -5.93
N LYS A 212 16.97 6.99 -6.76
CA LYS A 212 17.16 7.67 -8.04
C LYS A 212 17.17 9.19 -7.83
N GLY A 213 17.99 9.88 -8.62
CA GLY A 213 18.06 11.35 -8.60
C GLY A 213 16.84 12.01 -9.25
N GLN A 214 16.68 13.31 -9.03
CA GLN A 214 15.54 14.12 -9.51
C GLN A 214 15.25 13.95 -11.01
N LYS A 215 16.31 13.85 -11.84
CA LYS A 215 16.15 13.65 -13.29
C LYS A 215 15.35 12.40 -13.64
N ALA A 216 15.61 11.29 -12.95
CA ALA A 216 14.88 10.03 -13.18
C ALA A 216 13.42 10.15 -12.72
N ILE A 217 13.18 10.85 -11.62
CA ILE A 217 11.83 11.13 -11.11
C ILE A 217 11.05 12.01 -12.11
N ASP A 218 11.67 13.04 -12.67
CA ASP A 218 11.04 13.91 -13.68
C ASP A 218 10.72 13.15 -14.97
N GLU A 219 11.62 12.25 -15.41
CA GLU A 219 11.40 11.37 -16.56
C GLU A 219 10.24 10.40 -16.30
N TYR A 220 10.19 9.79 -15.11
CA TYR A 220 9.07 8.96 -14.67
C TYR A 220 7.74 9.74 -14.72
N HIS A 221 7.67 10.92 -14.09
CA HIS A 221 6.45 11.74 -14.11
C HIS A 221 6.04 12.13 -15.54
N LYS A 222 7.01 12.43 -16.41
CA LYS A 222 6.77 12.74 -17.82
C LYS A 222 6.17 11.55 -18.57
N LYS A 223 6.65 10.32 -18.31
CA LYS A 223 6.06 9.09 -18.87
C LYS A 223 4.65 8.88 -18.34
N MET A 224 4.48 8.91 -17.01
CA MET A 224 3.18 8.72 -16.35
C MET A 224 2.11 9.70 -16.84
N LYS A 225 2.48 10.97 -17.09
CA LYS A 225 1.57 11.99 -17.63
C LYS A 225 1.08 11.69 -19.05
N LYS A 226 1.90 11.00 -19.85
CA LYS A 226 1.57 10.68 -21.25
C LYS A 226 0.64 9.48 -21.39
N ILE A 227 0.59 8.61 -20.37
CA ILE A 227 -0.29 7.45 -20.38
C ILE A 227 -1.75 7.93 -20.39
N SER A 228 -2.45 7.59 -21.46
CA SER A 228 -3.85 7.96 -21.66
C SER A 228 -4.80 7.05 -20.85
N ILE A 229 -6.00 7.56 -20.58
CA ILE A 229 -7.07 6.77 -19.92
C ILE A 229 -7.40 5.53 -20.76
N ARG A 230 -7.43 5.65 -22.10
CA ARG A 230 -7.72 4.52 -22.99
C ARG A 230 -6.67 3.40 -22.87
N GLN A 231 -5.39 3.74 -22.83
CA GLN A 231 -4.34 2.73 -22.63
C GLN A 231 -4.51 1.99 -21.30
N LEU A 232 -4.86 2.71 -20.23
CA LEU A 232 -5.11 2.12 -18.91
C LEU A 232 -6.39 1.29 -18.87
N GLN A 233 -7.40 1.67 -19.66
CA GLN A 233 -8.60 0.87 -19.83
C GLN A 233 -8.27 -0.44 -20.54
N ASP A 234 -7.56 -0.38 -21.66
CA ASP A 234 -7.20 -1.56 -22.46
C ASP A 234 -6.32 -2.53 -21.64
N SER A 235 -5.29 -2.03 -20.94
CA SER A 235 -4.44 -2.88 -20.09
C SER A 235 -5.16 -3.38 -18.84
N GLY A 236 -6.00 -2.54 -18.22
CA GLY A 236 -6.77 -2.89 -17.03
C GLY A 236 -7.79 -3.99 -17.29
N VAL A 237 -8.52 -3.93 -18.41
CA VAL A 237 -9.45 -4.99 -18.84
C VAL A 237 -8.71 -6.31 -19.00
N ALA A 238 -7.60 -6.32 -19.75
CA ALA A 238 -6.84 -7.54 -20.00
C ALA A 238 -6.27 -8.15 -18.71
N GLN A 239 -5.72 -7.32 -17.82
CA GLN A 239 -5.14 -7.81 -16.56
C GLN A 239 -6.21 -8.24 -15.54
N ALA A 240 -7.35 -7.55 -15.46
CA ALA A 240 -8.45 -7.95 -14.59
C ALA A 240 -9.07 -9.28 -15.02
N GLU A 241 -9.23 -9.49 -16.32
CA GLU A 241 -9.72 -10.76 -16.86
C GLU A 241 -8.73 -11.89 -16.55
N LEU A 242 -7.43 -11.67 -16.82
CA LEU A 242 -6.39 -12.66 -16.60
C LEU A 242 -6.19 -13.03 -15.12
N LEU A 243 -6.15 -12.03 -14.23
CA LEU A 243 -5.73 -12.20 -12.84
C LEU A 243 -6.89 -12.38 -11.87
N LEU A 244 -8.02 -11.70 -12.12
CA LEU A 244 -9.18 -11.69 -11.22
C LEU A 244 -10.41 -12.41 -11.83
N GLY A 245 -10.36 -12.77 -13.12
CA GLY A 245 -11.52 -13.31 -13.83
C GLY A 245 -12.66 -12.30 -13.97
N LEU A 246 -12.34 -11.00 -14.02
CA LEU A 246 -13.31 -9.91 -14.11
C LEU A 246 -13.28 -9.23 -15.48
N ASP A 247 -14.45 -9.05 -16.07
CA ASP A 247 -14.60 -8.24 -17.28
C ASP A 247 -14.83 -6.77 -16.90
N LEU A 248 -13.86 -5.89 -17.19
CA LEU A 248 -13.98 -4.46 -16.95
C LEU A 248 -14.55 -3.67 -18.14
N ASN A 249 -15.00 -4.34 -19.21
CA ASN A 249 -15.62 -3.65 -20.34
C ASN A 249 -16.86 -2.85 -19.91
N GLY A 250 -16.94 -1.60 -20.40
CA GLY A 250 -18.00 -0.67 -20.03
C GLY A 250 -17.86 -0.01 -18.66
N HIS A 251 -16.81 -0.29 -17.89
CA HIS A 251 -16.50 0.49 -16.70
C HIS A 251 -16.05 1.90 -17.07
N MET A 252 -16.47 2.88 -16.26
CA MET A 252 -15.85 4.19 -16.24
C MET A 252 -14.46 4.09 -15.63
N VAL A 253 -13.48 4.74 -16.26
CA VAL A 253 -12.09 4.73 -15.80
C VAL A 253 -11.70 6.13 -15.32
N LYS A 254 -11.29 6.24 -14.06
CA LYS A 254 -10.78 7.48 -13.47
C LYS A 254 -9.31 7.29 -13.09
N LYS A 255 -8.44 8.11 -13.68
CA LYS A 255 -7.03 8.23 -13.30
C LYS A 255 -6.88 9.37 -12.29
N GLU A 256 -6.24 9.10 -11.15
CA GLU A 256 -5.93 10.15 -10.18
C GLU A 256 -4.84 11.09 -10.71
N ALA A 257 -4.84 12.33 -10.21
CA ALA A 257 -3.84 13.31 -10.63
C ALA A 257 -2.44 12.92 -10.12
N LEU A 258 -1.42 13.21 -10.94
CA LEU A 258 -0.03 13.03 -10.53
C LEU A 258 0.26 13.75 -9.20
N PRO A 259 1.14 13.19 -8.35
CA PRO A 259 2.05 12.06 -8.61
C PRO A 259 1.43 10.66 -8.41
N SER A 260 0.12 10.52 -8.27
CA SER A 260 -0.53 9.22 -8.12
C SER A 260 -0.45 8.37 -9.38
N ASP A 261 -0.26 7.06 -9.17
CA ASP A 261 -0.34 5.97 -10.13
C ASP A 261 -1.67 5.18 -10.01
N LEU A 262 -2.66 5.70 -9.27
CA LEU A 262 -3.94 5.04 -9.05
C LEU A 262 -4.91 5.26 -10.21
N VAL A 263 -5.58 4.18 -10.59
CA VAL A 263 -6.74 4.16 -11.47
C VAL A 263 -7.88 3.43 -10.78
N THR A 264 -9.10 3.97 -10.92
CA THR A 264 -10.32 3.34 -10.43
C THR A 264 -11.25 3.02 -11.61
N PHE A 265 -11.77 1.81 -11.62
CA PHE A 265 -12.78 1.31 -12.54
C PHE A 265 -14.11 1.18 -11.80
N THR A 266 -15.16 1.83 -12.31
CA THR A 266 -16.48 1.83 -11.68
C THR A 266 -17.58 1.58 -12.69
N LYS A 267 -18.56 0.75 -12.33
CA LYS A 267 -19.79 0.54 -13.08
C LYS A 267 -20.93 0.27 -12.09
N GLU A 268 -22.09 0.86 -12.35
CA GLU A 268 -23.24 0.71 -11.45
C GLU A 268 -23.65 -0.76 -11.33
N GLY A 269 -23.81 -1.26 -10.10
CA GLY A 269 -24.16 -2.65 -9.83
C GLY A 269 -23.00 -3.64 -9.87
N GLU A 270 -21.78 -3.20 -10.22
CA GLU A 270 -20.58 -4.03 -10.30
C GLU A 270 -19.52 -3.60 -9.26
N PRO A 271 -18.61 -4.51 -8.86
CA PRO A 271 -17.55 -4.18 -7.93
C PRO A 271 -16.66 -3.04 -8.47
N THR A 272 -16.25 -2.15 -7.57
CA THR A 272 -15.18 -1.18 -7.90
C THR A 272 -13.85 -1.90 -7.91
N VAL A 273 -13.04 -1.65 -8.94
CA VAL A 273 -11.67 -2.16 -9.04
C VAL A 273 -10.69 -1.00 -9.02
N GLU A 274 -9.64 -1.14 -8.24
CA GLU A 274 -8.53 -0.20 -8.21
C GLU A 274 -7.27 -0.88 -8.72
N GLY A 275 -6.40 -0.10 -9.36
CA GLY A 275 -5.10 -0.59 -9.79
C GLY A 275 -4.04 0.48 -9.81
N HIS A 276 -2.80 0.07 -9.58
CA HIS A 276 -1.61 0.90 -9.70
C HIS A 276 -0.78 0.49 -10.89
N PHE A 277 -0.40 1.46 -11.72
CA PHE A 277 0.33 1.22 -12.96
C PHE A 277 1.74 1.81 -12.95
N ASN A 278 2.64 1.19 -13.70
CA ASN A 278 4.01 1.65 -13.91
C ASN A 278 4.11 2.63 -15.09
N SER A 279 5.32 3.11 -15.39
CA SER A 279 5.59 4.11 -16.42
C SER A 279 5.39 3.62 -17.86
N ASP A 280 5.09 2.33 -18.04
CA ASP A 280 4.70 1.69 -19.30
C ASP A 280 3.18 1.43 -19.39
N GLY A 281 2.42 1.74 -18.33
CA GLY A 281 0.95 1.55 -18.28
C GLY A 281 0.49 0.15 -17.92
N VAL A 282 1.41 -0.69 -17.42
CA VAL A 282 1.11 -2.03 -16.90
C VAL A 282 0.77 -1.94 -15.41
N PHE A 283 -0.30 -2.62 -15.00
CA PHE A 283 -0.70 -2.67 -13.60
C PHE A 283 0.21 -3.62 -12.83
N TYR A 284 0.97 -3.09 -11.88
CA TYR A 284 1.72 -3.90 -10.92
C TYR A 284 0.84 -4.30 -9.73
N SER A 285 -0.30 -3.62 -9.54
CA SER A 285 -1.32 -4.02 -8.58
C SER A 285 -2.71 -3.80 -9.15
N ILE A 286 -3.62 -4.73 -8.90
CA ILE A 286 -5.04 -4.65 -9.26
C ILE A 286 -5.87 -5.41 -8.21
N GLN A 287 -6.97 -4.82 -7.73
CA GLN A 287 -7.79 -5.40 -6.67
C GLN A 287 -9.24 -4.92 -6.69
N ILE A 288 -10.13 -5.77 -6.19
CA ILE A 288 -11.51 -5.40 -5.86
C ILE A 288 -11.51 -4.58 -4.56
N VAL A 289 -12.24 -3.46 -4.57
CA VAL A 289 -12.43 -2.61 -3.40
C VAL A 289 -13.63 -3.09 -2.59
N TYR A 290 -13.38 -3.46 -1.34
CA TYR A 290 -14.41 -3.76 -0.35
C TYR A 290 -14.59 -2.55 0.58
N ASN A 291 -15.84 -2.07 0.69
CA ASN A 291 -16.21 -0.89 1.49
C ASN A 291 -16.90 -1.26 2.80
#